data_AF-A0AA40ISE4-F1
#
_entry.id   AF-A0AA40ISE4-F1
#
_cell.length_a   1.000
_cell.length_b   1.000
_cell.length_c   1.000
_cell.angle_alpha   90.00
_cell.angle_beta   90.00
_cell.angle_gamma   90.00
#
_symmetry.space_group_name_H-M   'P 1'
#
loop_
_entity.id
_entity.type
_entity.pdbx_description
1 polymer ?
#
loop_
_entity_poly.entity_id
_entity_poly.type
_entity_poly.pdbx_seq_one_letter_code
_entity_poly.pdbx_strand_id
1 'polypeptide(L)'
;MFKRFSIFLFLLLISITTTAFAGNIPESIMINPQKGLFIGKIINTSDKEFIIEPITVMMGKIKDKQIKIKKFDKYYGTNTTPKKNDYIVARLTAVNKIDEFWIFKATSSDYKTLKLICNPTYDMILRYQKYINNGDYFKAQKNLDKKLNPKLYPNKYNKISDKTKETIALQTKNRISRKQYILLSILILSMAGMCIYSYIHRKID
;
A
#
# COMPACT_ATOMS: atom_id res chain seq x y z
N MET A 1 17.41 35.14 -20.58
CA MET A 1 16.09 34.81 -19.98
C MET A 1 15.67 33.35 -20.14
N PHE A 2 15.91 32.73 -21.31
CA PHE A 2 15.52 31.33 -21.59
C PHE A 2 15.97 30.27 -20.55
N LYS A 3 17.19 30.37 -20.00
CA LYS A 3 17.69 29.40 -18.99
C LYS A 3 16.85 29.38 -17.69
N ARG A 4 16.36 30.54 -17.24
CA ARG A 4 15.52 30.65 -16.03
C ARG A 4 14.10 30.12 -16.28
N PHE A 5 13.58 30.32 -17.48
CA PHE A 5 12.27 29.81 -17.90
C PHE A 5 12.26 28.28 -18.02
N SER A 6 13.34 27.69 -18.55
CA SER A 6 13.48 26.23 -18.68
C SER A 6 13.53 25.52 -17.32
N ILE A 7 14.22 26.09 -16.33
CA ILE A 7 14.27 25.56 -14.95
C ILE A 7 12.88 25.62 -14.29
N PHE A 8 12.17 26.75 -14.48
CA PHE A 8 10.81 26.91 -13.96
C PHE A 8 9.83 25.91 -14.58
N LEU A 9 9.92 25.69 -15.90
CA LEU A 9 9.07 24.73 -16.61
C LEU A 9 9.33 23.29 -16.16
N PHE A 10 10.60 22.94 -15.92
CA PHE A 10 10.99 21.63 -15.40
C PHE A 10 10.47 21.38 -13.97
N LEU A 11 10.58 22.37 -13.08
CA LEU A 11 10.00 22.33 -11.73
C LEU A 11 8.47 22.25 -11.75
N LEU A 12 7.82 22.98 -12.66
CA LEU A 12 6.37 22.94 -12.84
C LEU A 12 5.91 21.57 -13.33
N LEU A 13 6.60 20.96 -14.29
CA LEU A 13 6.31 19.60 -14.81
C LEU A 13 6.46 18.52 -13.75
N ILE A 14 7.45 18.61 -12.86
CA ILE A 14 7.60 17.68 -11.72
C ILE A 14 6.42 17.82 -10.75
N SER A 15 5.90 19.04 -10.57
CA SER A 15 4.81 19.35 -9.63
C SER A 15 3.45 18.80 -10.05
N ILE A 16 3.23 18.45 -11.33
CA ILE A 16 1.94 17.94 -11.85
C ILE A 16 1.83 16.41 -11.72
N THR A 17 2.89 15.71 -11.30
CA THR A 17 2.91 14.23 -11.32
C THR A 17 2.48 13.54 -10.02
N THR A 18 2.16 14.30 -8.96
CA THR A 18 1.78 13.72 -7.67
C THR A 18 0.27 13.64 -7.49
N THR A 19 -0.37 12.67 -8.15
CA THR A 19 -1.69 12.21 -7.69
C THR A 19 -1.50 11.43 -6.39
N ALA A 20 -1.56 12.12 -5.25
CA ALA A 20 -1.54 11.48 -3.95
C ALA A 20 -2.86 10.74 -3.72
N PHE A 21 -2.88 9.43 -3.99
CA PHE A 21 -3.99 8.52 -3.68
C PHE A 21 -4.14 8.26 -2.16
N ALA A 22 -4.07 9.31 -1.34
CA ALA A 22 -4.27 9.22 0.11
C ALA A 22 -5.72 8.85 0.49
N GLY A 23 -6.66 8.99 -0.46
CA GLY A 23 -8.06 8.62 -0.32
C GLY A 23 -8.41 7.17 -0.66
N ASN A 24 -7.47 6.32 -1.10
CA ASN A 24 -7.78 4.96 -1.60
C ASN A 24 -7.16 3.83 -0.77
N ILE A 25 -6.69 4.11 0.45
CA ILE A 25 -5.89 3.11 1.15
C ILE A 25 -6.72 1.89 1.58
N PRO A 26 -7.91 2.05 2.22
CA PRO A 26 -8.76 0.91 2.54
C PRO A 26 -9.06 0.02 1.32
N GLU A 27 -9.27 0.64 0.17
CA GLU A 27 -9.54 0.01 -1.13
C GLU A 27 -8.29 -0.64 -1.73
N SER A 28 -7.12 -0.01 -1.62
CA SER A 28 -5.86 -0.52 -2.15
C SER A 28 -5.43 -1.82 -1.45
N ILE A 29 -5.77 -1.96 -0.17
CA ILE A 29 -5.57 -3.18 0.63
C ILE A 29 -6.45 -4.33 0.09
N MET A 30 -7.59 -4.02 -0.52
CA MET A 30 -8.45 -5.02 -1.16
C MET A 30 -7.94 -5.50 -2.52
N ILE A 31 -7.09 -4.71 -3.18
CA ILE A 31 -6.74 -4.90 -4.60
C ILE A 31 -5.36 -5.53 -4.77
N ASN A 32 -4.41 -5.28 -3.86
CA ASN A 32 -3.02 -5.73 -4.00
C ASN A 32 -2.77 -7.12 -3.38
N PRO A 33 -1.81 -7.90 -3.93
CA PRO A 33 -1.40 -9.15 -3.31
C PRO A 33 -0.69 -8.87 -1.98
N GLN A 34 -1.37 -9.19 -0.88
CA GLN A 34 -0.81 -9.16 0.48
C GLN A 34 -0.85 -10.55 1.09
N LYS A 35 0.07 -10.86 2.00
CA LYS A 35 0.07 -12.15 2.72
C LYS A 35 -1.08 -12.21 3.72
N GLY A 36 -1.37 -11.10 4.39
CA GLY A 36 -2.57 -10.99 5.21
C GLY A 36 -2.81 -9.61 5.76
N LEU A 37 -4.08 -9.31 6.04
CA LEU A 37 -4.51 -8.22 6.91
C LEU A 37 -5.13 -8.86 8.14
N PHE A 38 -4.66 -8.50 9.32
CA PHE A 38 -5.09 -9.19 10.54
C PHE A 38 -5.13 -8.28 11.76
N ILE A 39 -5.92 -8.70 12.73
CA ILE A 39 -5.90 -8.22 14.11
C ILE A 39 -5.04 -9.21 14.90
N GLY A 40 -4.07 -8.72 15.64
CA GLY A 40 -3.17 -9.54 16.44
C GLY A 40 -2.93 -8.98 17.82
N LYS A 41 -2.30 -9.80 18.68
CA LYS A 41 -1.86 -9.40 20.02
C LYS A 41 -0.37 -9.60 20.16
N ILE A 42 0.33 -8.62 20.69
CA ILE A 42 1.75 -8.75 21.05
C ILE A 42 1.82 -9.62 22.30
N ILE A 43 2.30 -10.87 22.18
CA ILE A 43 2.36 -11.81 23.30
C ILE A 43 3.73 -11.81 23.98
N ASN A 44 4.78 -11.45 23.25
CA ASN A 44 6.12 -11.33 23.80
C ASN A 44 6.93 -10.24 23.08
N THR A 45 7.89 -9.69 23.81
CA THR A 45 8.79 -8.62 23.35
C THR A 45 10.22 -9.03 23.70
N SER A 46 11.08 -9.18 22.69
CA SER A 46 12.54 -9.29 22.89
C SER A 46 13.23 -7.97 22.54
N ASP A 47 14.56 -7.93 22.64
CA ASP A 47 15.32 -6.74 22.27
C ASP A 47 15.17 -6.39 20.78
N LYS A 48 15.06 -7.40 19.92
CA LYS A 48 15.07 -7.24 18.45
C LYS A 48 13.74 -7.57 17.78
N GLU A 49 12.85 -8.29 18.45
CA GLU A 49 11.66 -8.87 17.82
C GLU A 49 10.40 -8.74 18.69
N PHE A 50 9.26 -8.65 18.01
CA PHE A 50 7.96 -8.89 18.61
C PHE A 50 7.42 -10.25 18.18
N ILE A 51 6.84 -10.98 19.13
CA ILE A 51 6.03 -12.17 18.84
C ILE A 51 4.58 -11.74 18.87
N ILE A 52 3.90 -11.91 17.74
CA ILE A 52 2.50 -11.54 17.57
C ILE A 52 1.68 -12.79 17.32
N GLU A 53 0.59 -12.94 18.06
CA GLU A 53 -0.44 -13.94 17.82
C GLU A 53 -1.52 -13.32 16.91
N PRO A 54 -1.71 -13.82 15.67
CA PRO A 54 -2.82 -13.39 14.83
C PRO A 54 -4.14 -13.95 15.41
N ILE A 55 -5.08 -13.07 15.76
CA ILE A 55 -6.37 -13.44 16.34
C ILE A 55 -7.46 -13.50 15.27
N THR A 56 -7.46 -12.53 14.34
CA THR A 56 -8.46 -12.46 13.28
C THR A 56 -7.80 -12.08 11.98
N VAL A 57 -7.85 -12.97 10.99
CA VAL A 57 -7.32 -12.71 9.64
C VAL A 57 -8.47 -12.25 8.75
N MET A 58 -8.47 -10.97 8.38
CA MET A 58 -9.52 -10.33 7.60
C MET A 58 -9.32 -10.51 6.09
N MET A 59 -8.07 -10.56 5.65
CA MET A 59 -7.69 -10.86 4.27
C MET A 59 -6.41 -11.68 4.23
N GLY A 60 -6.17 -12.35 3.10
CA GLY A 60 -5.02 -13.22 2.89
C GLY A 60 -5.07 -14.47 3.76
N LYS A 61 -3.90 -15.09 3.97
CA LYS A 61 -3.76 -16.32 4.76
C LYS A 61 -2.50 -16.24 5.61
N ILE A 62 -2.66 -16.42 6.92
CA ILE A 62 -1.56 -16.59 7.88
C ILE A 62 -1.72 -17.98 8.47
N LYS A 63 -0.75 -18.86 8.21
CA LYS A 63 -0.79 -20.26 8.68
C LYS A 63 -0.21 -20.41 10.08
N ASP A 64 0.74 -19.57 10.42
CA ASP A 64 1.48 -19.66 11.67
C ASP A 64 0.63 -19.12 12.82
N LYS A 65 0.59 -19.87 13.94
CA LYS A 65 -0.09 -19.44 15.17
C LYS A 65 0.56 -18.20 15.79
N GLN A 66 1.85 -18.00 15.52
CA GLN A 66 2.63 -16.88 16.00
C GLN A 66 3.57 -16.44 14.88
N ILE A 67 3.69 -15.13 14.69
CA ILE A 67 4.64 -14.53 13.77
C ILE A 67 5.69 -13.77 14.57
N LYS A 68 6.95 -13.92 14.17
CA LYS A 68 8.06 -13.12 14.71
C LYS A 68 8.31 -11.99 13.73
N ILE A 69 8.30 -10.75 14.21
CA ILE A 69 8.58 -9.58 13.38
C ILE A 69 9.70 -8.77 14.00
N LYS A 70 10.39 -7.99 13.17
CA LYS A 70 11.32 -6.96 13.65
C LYS A 70 10.57 -5.98 14.57
N LYS A 71 11.23 -5.57 15.65
CA LYS A 71 10.73 -4.53 16.55
C LYS A 71 10.51 -3.22 15.79
N PHE A 72 9.46 -2.52 16.17
CA PHE A 72 9.12 -1.19 15.67
C PHE A 72 8.83 -0.26 16.86
N ASP A 73 9.13 1.02 16.71
CA ASP A 73 9.19 1.93 17.86
C ASP A 73 7.85 2.56 18.23
N LYS A 74 6.95 2.69 17.25
CA LYS A 74 5.67 3.37 17.41
C LYS A 74 4.60 2.84 16.46
N TYR A 75 3.35 2.94 16.89
CA TYR A 75 2.20 2.71 16.01
C TYR A 75 1.96 3.91 15.10
N TYR A 76 1.37 3.64 13.93
CA TYR A 76 0.94 4.67 12.99
C TYR A 76 0.06 5.71 13.70
N GLY A 77 0.40 6.99 13.50
CA GLY A 77 -0.36 8.10 14.05
C GLY A 77 -0.31 8.23 15.59
N THR A 78 0.66 7.61 16.24
CA THR A 78 0.90 7.76 17.68
C THR A 78 2.39 7.89 18.01
N ASN A 79 2.69 8.40 19.20
CA ASN A 79 4.02 8.32 19.82
C ASN A 79 4.10 7.20 20.87
N THR A 80 3.17 6.24 20.83
CA THR A 80 3.11 5.17 21.84
C THR A 80 4.01 3.99 21.46
N THR A 81 4.86 3.58 22.38
CA THR A 81 5.74 2.42 22.20
C THR A 81 4.95 1.11 22.31
N PRO A 82 5.12 0.17 21.36
CA PRO A 82 4.47 -1.13 21.42
C PRO A 82 4.90 -1.94 22.63
N LYS A 83 3.94 -2.56 23.31
CA LYS A 83 4.20 -3.40 24.49
C LYS A 83 3.42 -4.71 24.46
N LYS A 84 3.86 -5.65 25.31
CA LYS A 84 3.13 -6.89 25.56
C LYS A 84 1.67 -6.59 25.90
N ASN A 85 0.78 -7.44 25.40
CA ASN A 85 -0.68 -7.38 25.46
C ASN A 85 -1.35 -6.28 24.62
N ASP A 86 -0.62 -5.46 23.88
CA ASP A 86 -1.26 -4.54 22.94
C ASP A 86 -1.93 -5.31 21.79
N TYR A 87 -3.15 -4.89 21.45
CA TYR A 87 -3.83 -5.30 20.22
C TYR A 87 -3.40 -4.40 19.06
N ILE A 88 -3.23 -5.01 17.89
CA ILE A 88 -2.78 -4.31 16.70
C ILE A 88 -3.63 -4.70 15.49
N VAL A 89 -3.74 -3.78 14.53
CA VAL A 89 -4.16 -4.08 13.16
C VAL A 89 -2.95 -3.89 12.26
N ALA A 90 -2.60 -4.92 11.49
CA ALA A 90 -1.37 -4.92 10.73
C ALA A 90 -1.50 -5.60 9.36
N ARG A 91 -0.73 -5.08 8.40
CA ARG A 91 -0.59 -5.66 7.06
C ARG A 91 0.68 -6.48 6.95
N LEU A 92 0.53 -7.79 6.76
CA LEU A 92 1.63 -8.72 6.48
C LEU A 92 1.97 -8.67 4.97
N THR A 93 3.19 -8.21 4.65
CA THR A 93 3.67 -8.05 3.27
C THR A 93 4.48 -9.25 2.80
N ALA A 94 5.21 -9.89 3.71
CA ALA A 94 5.93 -11.14 3.47
C ALA A 94 5.89 -12.02 4.73
N VAL A 95 6.45 -13.22 4.65
CA VAL A 95 6.62 -14.08 5.84
C VAL A 95 7.40 -13.30 6.89
N ASN A 96 6.89 -13.24 8.13
CA ASN A 96 7.53 -12.54 9.24
C ASN A 96 7.82 -11.04 9.01
N LYS A 97 7.14 -10.40 8.05
CA LYS A 97 7.33 -8.98 7.73
C LYS A 97 6.01 -8.25 7.62
N ILE A 98 5.81 -7.32 8.55
CA ILE A 98 4.69 -6.38 8.54
C ILE A 98 5.14 -5.09 7.84
N ASP A 99 4.20 -4.41 7.23
CA ASP A 99 4.40 -3.04 6.76
C ASP A 99 4.49 -2.07 7.95
N GLU A 100 5.68 -1.53 8.20
CA GLU A 100 5.98 -0.60 9.31
C GLU A 100 5.14 0.68 9.25
N PHE A 101 4.62 1.06 8.08
CA PHE A 101 3.74 2.22 7.91
C PHE A 101 2.25 1.89 8.11
N TRP A 102 1.89 0.62 8.27
CA TRP A 102 0.50 0.15 8.39
C TRP A 102 0.30 -0.74 9.62
N ILE A 103 0.83 -0.29 10.76
CA ILE A 103 0.65 -0.93 12.06
C ILE A 103 -0.09 0.02 13.00
N PHE A 104 -1.34 -0.30 13.31
CA PHE A 104 -2.18 0.51 14.18
C PHE A 104 -2.34 -0.17 15.51
N LYS A 105 -2.33 0.61 16.60
CA LYS A 105 -2.79 0.11 17.89
C LYS A 105 -4.31 0.05 17.89
N ALA A 106 -4.87 -1.03 18.42
CA ALA A 106 -6.31 -1.25 18.54
C ALA A 106 -6.72 -1.34 20.01
N THR A 107 -7.97 -0.99 20.30
CA THR A 107 -8.54 -1.09 21.66
C THR A 107 -8.91 -2.52 22.05
N SER A 108 -9.19 -3.39 21.08
CA SER A 108 -9.64 -4.77 21.32
C SER A 108 -9.32 -5.67 20.13
N SER A 109 -9.52 -6.98 20.31
CA SER A 109 -9.42 -7.98 19.23
C SER A 109 -10.71 -8.17 18.43
N ASP A 110 -11.84 -7.66 18.90
CA ASP A 110 -13.12 -7.79 18.22
C ASP A 110 -13.21 -6.79 17.07
N TYR A 111 -13.19 -7.29 15.84
CA TYR A 111 -13.23 -6.46 14.64
C TYR A 111 -14.46 -5.55 14.59
N LYS A 112 -15.60 -5.93 15.18
CA LYS A 112 -16.84 -5.13 15.10
C LYS A 112 -16.80 -3.88 15.96
N THR A 113 -16.09 -3.94 17.09
CA THR A 113 -16.12 -2.92 18.14
C THR A 113 -14.77 -2.24 18.34
N LEU A 114 -13.69 -2.73 17.74
CA LEU A 114 -12.37 -2.14 17.88
C LEU A 114 -12.35 -0.68 17.41
N LYS A 115 -11.48 0.09 18.06
CA LYS A 115 -11.10 1.44 17.65
C LYS A 115 -9.62 1.47 17.36
N LEU A 116 -9.23 2.17 16.29
CA LEU A 116 -7.83 2.42 15.96
C LEU A 116 -7.36 3.65 16.74
N ILE A 117 -6.32 3.47 17.55
CA ILE A 117 -5.77 4.55 18.39
C ILE A 117 -4.84 5.42 17.54
N CYS A 118 -5.19 6.69 17.37
CA CYS A 118 -4.40 7.68 16.65
C CYS A 118 -4.70 9.09 17.19
N ASN A 119 -3.67 9.93 17.33
CA ASN A 119 -3.81 11.32 17.76
C ASN A 119 -2.88 12.27 16.95
N PRO A 120 -3.43 13.23 16.18
CA PRO A 120 -4.85 13.50 15.97
C PRO A 120 -5.51 12.40 15.13
N THR A 121 -6.82 12.24 15.25
CA THR A 121 -7.57 11.26 14.42
C THR A 121 -7.84 11.84 13.03
N TYR A 122 -7.41 11.14 11.98
CA TYR A 122 -7.61 11.53 10.58
C TYR A 122 -8.82 10.80 9.94
N ASP A 123 -9.50 11.42 8.97
CA ASP A 123 -10.63 10.81 8.22
C ASP A 123 -10.29 9.43 7.67
N MET A 124 -9.10 9.30 7.07
CA MET A 124 -8.58 8.05 6.55
C MET A 124 -8.66 6.89 7.58
N ILE A 125 -8.34 7.17 8.84
CA ILE A 125 -8.34 6.18 9.92
C ILE A 125 -9.77 5.82 10.32
N LEU A 126 -10.66 6.81 10.38
CA LEU A 126 -12.09 6.57 10.65
C LEU A 126 -12.72 5.67 9.58
N ARG A 127 -12.41 5.92 8.31
CA ARG A 127 -12.86 5.06 7.22
C ARG A 127 -12.24 3.68 7.27
N TYR A 128 -10.94 3.59 7.57
CA TYR A 128 -10.26 2.29 7.70
C TYR A 128 -10.86 1.46 8.84
N GLN A 129 -11.11 2.08 9.99
CA GLN A 129 -11.85 1.46 11.10
C GLN A 129 -13.25 1.04 10.67
N LYS A 130 -14.00 1.89 9.95
CA LYS A 130 -15.34 1.55 9.46
C LYS A 130 -15.32 0.31 8.55
N TYR A 131 -14.35 0.21 7.65
CA TYR A 131 -14.18 -0.94 6.76
C TYR A 131 -13.90 -2.24 7.52
N ILE A 132 -13.06 -2.15 8.57
CA ILE A 132 -12.80 -3.27 9.49
C ILE A 132 -14.11 -3.67 10.17
N ASN A 133 -14.78 -2.73 10.83
CA ASN A 133 -15.94 -3.00 11.68
C ASN A 133 -17.16 -3.49 10.89
N ASN A 134 -17.34 -3.03 9.65
CA ASN A 134 -18.36 -3.53 8.74
C ASN A 134 -18.05 -4.92 8.16
N GLY A 135 -16.81 -5.40 8.31
CA GLY A 135 -16.35 -6.64 7.73
C GLY A 135 -16.14 -6.59 6.21
N ASP A 136 -15.94 -5.40 5.64
CA ASP A 136 -15.78 -5.20 4.20
C ASP A 136 -14.56 -5.97 3.65
N TYR A 137 -13.51 -6.12 4.47
CA TYR A 137 -12.33 -6.90 4.13
C TYR A 137 -12.60 -8.39 3.97
N PHE A 138 -13.43 -8.98 4.84
CA PHE A 138 -13.83 -10.39 4.70
C PHE A 138 -14.64 -10.60 3.41
N LYS A 139 -15.54 -9.65 3.09
CA LYS A 139 -16.32 -9.68 1.85
C LYS A 139 -15.42 -9.57 0.63
N ALA A 140 -14.43 -8.68 0.67
CA ALA A 140 -13.44 -8.53 -0.39
C ALA A 140 -12.63 -9.83 -0.59
N GLN A 141 -12.11 -10.42 0.48
CA GLN A 141 -11.39 -11.69 0.42
C GLN A 141 -12.25 -12.82 -0.15
N LYS A 142 -13.49 -12.96 0.31
CA LYS A 142 -14.43 -13.97 -0.22
C LYS A 142 -14.68 -13.80 -1.72
N ASN A 143 -14.78 -12.56 -2.19
CA ASN A 143 -14.95 -12.28 -3.61
C ASN A 143 -13.68 -12.60 -4.42
N LEU A 144 -12.49 -12.33 -3.87
CA LEU A 144 -11.22 -12.72 -4.49
C LEU A 144 -11.10 -14.24 -4.58
N ASP A 145 -11.40 -14.97 -3.51
CA ASP A 145 -11.32 -16.43 -3.48
C ASP A 145 -12.25 -17.08 -4.51
N LYS A 146 -13.47 -16.55 -4.68
CA LYS A 146 -14.41 -16.98 -5.72
C LYS A 146 -13.88 -16.77 -7.14
N LYS A 147 -13.22 -15.63 -7.39
CA LYS A 147 -12.64 -15.32 -8.70
C LYS A 147 -11.45 -16.23 -9.01
N LEU A 148 -10.65 -16.57 -8.00
CA LEU A 148 -9.44 -17.39 -8.16
C LEU A 148 -9.77 -18.89 -8.26
N ASN A 149 -10.84 -19.36 -7.62
CA ASN A 149 -11.30 -20.75 -7.66
C ASN A 149 -12.78 -20.86 -8.06
N PRO A 150 -13.11 -20.63 -9.36
CA PRO A 150 -14.49 -20.68 -9.84
C PRO A 150 -15.15 -22.06 -9.72
N LYS A 151 -14.36 -23.13 -9.61
CA LYS A 151 -14.85 -24.53 -9.47
C LYS A 151 -15.53 -24.83 -8.13
N LEU A 152 -15.40 -23.96 -7.12
CA LEU A 152 -16.00 -24.14 -5.79
C LEU A 152 -17.41 -23.53 -5.65
N TYR A 153 -17.92 -22.83 -6.67
CA TYR A 153 -19.27 -22.22 -6.66
C TYR A 153 -19.89 -22.29 -8.06
N PRO A 154 -20.59 -23.40 -8.42
CA PRO A 154 -20.88 -23.72 -9.82
C PRO A 154 -21.96 -22.86 -10.49
N ASN A 155 -22.70 -22.00 -9.77
CA ASN A 155 -23.80 -21.27 -10.38
C ASN A 155 -23.64 -19.74 -10.26
N LYS A 156 -23.67 -19.07 -11.44
CA LYS A 156 -23.93 -17.63 -11.70
C LYS A 156 -22.79 -16.80 -12.29
N TYR A 157 -22.05 -17.28 -13.30
CA TYR A 157 -21.16 -16.39 -14.08
C TYR A 157 -21.07 -16.73 -15.58
N ASN A 158 -22.17 -16.55 -16.32
CA ASN A 158 -22.16 -16.55 -17.80
C ASN A 158 -22.30 -15.12 -18.39
N LYS A 159 -21.66 -14.10 -17.78
CA LYS A 159 -21.64 -12.74 -18.38
C LYS A 159 -20.50 -11.82 -17.93
N ILE A 160 -19.39 -12.34 -17.40
CA ILE A 160 -18.26 -11.52 -16.89
C ILE A 160 -16.90 -12.04 -17.41
N SER A 161 -16.84 -12.57 -18.63
CA SER A 161 -15.53 -12.95 -19.22
C SER A 161 -14.78 -11.75 -19.80
N ASP A 162 -15.47 -10.71 -20.27
CA ASP A 162 -14.84 -9.70 -21.13
C ASP A 162 -14.27 -8.51 -20.35
N LYS A 163 -15.00 -7.96 -19.37
CA LYS A 163 -14.46 -6.89 -18.48
C LYS A 163 -13.28 -7.35 -17.63
N THR A 164 -13.17 -8.65 -17.36
CA THR A 164 -12.13 -9.24 -16.51
C THR A 164 -10.79 -9.28 -17.23
N LYS A 165 -10.78 -9.50 -18.57
CA LYS A 165 -9.57 -9.42 -19.39
C LYS A 165 -9.05 -7.99 -19.50
N GLU A 166 -9.94 -7.00 -19.64
CA GLU A 166 -9.56 -5.58 -19.65
C GLU A 166 -8.92 -5.12 -18.34
N THR A 167 -9.46 -5.54 -17.19
CA THR A 167 -8.94 -5.13 -15.88
C THR A 167 -7.57 -5.74 -15.59
N ILE A 168 -7.36 -7.01 -15.96
CA ILE A 168 -6.06 -7.70 -15.83
C ILE A 168 -5.03 -7.13 -16.82
N ALA A 169 -5.46 -6.74 -18.02
CA ALA A 169 -4.63 -6.03 -18.99
C ALA A 169 -4.23 -4.62 -18.51
N LEU A 170 -5.12 -3.90 -17.81
CA LEU A 170 -4.80 -2.63 -17.15
C LEU A 170 -3.82 -2.79 -15.98
N GLN A 171 -3.97 -3.87 -15.19
CA GLN A 171 -3.06 -4.20 -14.08
C GLN A 171 -1.64 -4.55 -14.56
N THR A 172 -1.50 -5.18 -15.73
CA THR A 172 -0.17 -5.45 -16.34
C THR A 172 0.40 -4.23 -17.06
N LYS A 173 -0.45 -3.34 -17.58
CA LYS A 173 -0.04 -2.11 -18.30
C LYS A 173 0.46 -0.98 -17.37
N ASN A 174 0.09 -0.99 -16.09
CA ASN A 174 0.54 0.00 -15.09
C ASN A 174 1.93 -0.26 -14.47
N ARG A 175 2.67 -1.27 -14.94
CA ARG A 175 4.13 -1.19 -14.87
C ARG A 175 4.55 -0.18 -15.92
N ILE A 176 5.15 0.94 -15.51
CA ILE A 176 5.80 1.90 -16.43
C ILE A 176 6.57 1.08 -17.47
N SER A 177 6.07 1.08 -18.71
CA SER A 177 6.58 0.13 -19.70
C SER A 177 8.01 0.53 -20.04
N ARG A 178 8.88 -0.42 -20.40
CA ARG A 178 10.25 -0.12 -20.84
C ARG A 178 10.30 0.99 -21.90
N LYS A 179 9.27 1.11 -22.74
CA LYS A 179 9.11 2.17 -23.74
C LYS A 179 9.00 3.57 -23.12
N GLN A 180 8.30 3.72 -21.99
CA GLN A 180 8.21 4.99 -21.26
C GLN A 180 9.55 5.38 -20.61
N TYR A 181 10.31 4.40 -20.08
CA TYR A 181 11.67 4.64 -19.59
C TYR A 181 12.63 5.07 -20.70
N ILE A 182 12.53 4.42 -21.87
CA ILE A 182 13.33 4.77 -23.04
C ILE A 182 12.99 6.19 -23.51
N LEU A 183 11.70 6.53 -23.63
CA LEU A 183 11.26 7.90 -23.96
C LEU A 183 11.75 8.94 -22.94
N LEU A 184 11.67 8.65 -21.64
CA LEU A 184 12.16 9.54 -20.59
C LEU A 184 13.68 9.72 -20.68
N SER A 185 14.43 8.65 -20.94
CA SER A 185 15.89 8.69 -21.09
C SER A 185 16.33 9.50 -22.30
N ILE A 186 15.65 9.34 -23.45
CA ILE A 186 15.93 10.11 -24.67
C ILE A 186 15.66 11.60 -24.45
N LEU A 187 14.57 11.93 -23.74
CA LEU A 187 14.24 13.32 -23.40
C LEU A 187 15.30 13.96 -22.48
N ILE A 188 15.81 13.21 -21.50
CA ILE A 188 16.87 13.68 -20.60
C ILE A 188 18.18 13.88 -21.38
N LEU A 189 18.55 12.96 -22.28
CA LEU A 189 19.75 13.06 -23.11
C LEU A 189 19.69 14.23 -24.11
N SER A 190 18.53 14.49 -24.73
CA SER A 190 18.38 15.62 -25.66
C SER A 190 18.46 16.97 -24.93
N MET A 191 17.92 17.06 -23.71
CA MET A 191 18.07 18.25 -22.88
C MET A 191 19.51 18.46 -22.41
N ALA A 192 20.23 17.39 -22.05
CA ALA A 192 21.66 17.48 -21.71
C ALA A 192 22.50 17.96 -22.91
N GLY A 193 22.22 17.44 -24.12
CA GLY A 193 22.87 17.87 -25.36
C GLY A 193 22.64 19.37 -25.66
N MET A 194 21.41 19.85 -25.51
CA MET A 194 21.10 21.29 -25.67
C MET A 194 21.80 22.17 -24.62
N CYS A 195 21.92 21.71 -23.38
CA CYS A 195 22.66 22.40 -22.33
C CYS A 195 24.17 22.48 -22.62
N ILE A 196 24.77 21.40 -23.15
CA ILE A 196 26.18 21.36 -23.54
C ILE A 196 26.44 22.25 -24.76
N TYR A 197 25.59 22.15 -25.79
CA TYR A 197 25.68 22.99 -26.99
C TYR A 197 25.61 24.49 -26.64
N SER A 198 24.65 24.88 -25.80
CA SER A 198 24.49 26.26 -25.34
C SER A 198 25.54 26.71 -24.32
N TYR A 199 26.38 25.81 -23.79
CA TYR A 199 27.55 26.14 -22.97
C TYR A 199 28.79 26.36 -23.84
N ILE A 200 29.00 25.52 -24.85
CA ILE A 200 30.13 25.63 -25.79
C ILE A 200 29.99 26.88 -26.66
N HIS A 201 28.80 27.14 -27.22
CA HIS A 201 28.61 28.29 -28.11
C HIS A 201 28.78 29.63 -27.38
N ARG A 202 28.50 29.68 -26.07
CA ARG A 202 28.64 30.88 -25.23
C ARG A 202 30.10 31.16 -24.80
N LYS A 203 31.04 30.29 -25.16
CA LYS A 203 32.47 30.44 -24.87
C LYS A 203 33.27 30.85 -26.12
N ILE A 204 32.60 30.94 -27.27
CA ILE A 204 33.15 31.27 -28.59
C ILE A 204 32.80 32.71 -28.99
N ASP A 205 31.91 33.38 -28.23
CA ASP A 205 31.71 34.83 -28.21
C ASP A 205 32.33 35.42 -26.94
#